data_AF-A0A7S1EIM1-F1
#
_entry.id   AF-A0A7S1EIM1-F1
#
_cell.length_a   1.000
_cell.length_b   1.000
_cell.length_c   1.000
_cell.angle_alpha   90.00
_cell.angle_beta   90.00
_cell.angle_gamma   90.00
#
_symmetry.space_group_name_H-M   'P 1'
#
loop_
_entity.id
_entity.type
_entity.pdbx_description
1 polymer ?
#
loop_
_entity_poly.entity_id
_entity_poly.type
_entity_poly.pdbx_seq_one_letter_code
_entity_poly.pdbx_strand_id
1 'polypeptide(L)'
;IAADQMWLHNFMLIICLVIFVAVFGVMFYSIFKHRKSKGAVSANFHESVAVEIAWTVVPFLIVIGMALPATKVVVAMKDTTNADLTIKATGYQWKWGYDYLKGEGEGIGFLATLDTAQRESSNSGRPEQVDNYLLKVDNPLVVPVDKKVRIITTANDVIHAWMIPAFGVKQDAIPGFVRDTWFKAEKVGDYYGQCAELCGKEHAYMPIHVKVVSAQDYTAWVDAKKKEAAAKADDPSKVWEQAALIARGEQVYANNCAVCHKPDGKGAGPIKA
;
A
#
# COMPACT_ATOMS: atom_id res chain seq x y z
N ILE A 1 -12.05 -7.26 -4.46
CA ILE A 1 -10.60 -7.54 -4.27
C ILE A 1 -10.32 -8.15 -2.91
N ALA A 2 -10.29 -7.39 -1.80
CA ALA A 2 -9.95 -7.94 -0.47
C ALA A 2 -10.82 -9.14 -0.08
N ALA A 3 -12.14 -9.04 -0.28
CA ALA A 3 -13.07 -10.13 -0.01
C ALA A 3 -12.74 -11.39 -0.83
N ASP A 4 -12.48 -11.24 -2.14
CA ASP A 4 -12.14 -12.34 -3.04
C ASP A 4 -10.80 -12.99 -2.68
N GLN A 5 -9.80 -12.17 -2.33
CA GLN A 5 -8.50 -12.65 -1.86
C GLN A 5 -8.63 -13.42 -0.54
N MET A 6 -9.45 -12.93 0.40
CA MET A 6 -9.67 -13.61 1.68
C MET A 6 -10.38 -14.95 1.49
N TRP A 7 -11.38 -14.99 0.60
CA TRP A 7 -12.05 -16.24 0.25
C TRP A 7 -11.07 -17.23 -0.39
N LEU A 8 -10.27 -16.78 -1.36
CA LEU A 8 -9.27 -17.62 -2.03
C LEU A 8 -8.22 -18.12 -1.03
N HIS A 9 -7.74 -17.25 -0.14
CA HIS A 9 -6.81 -17.61 0.92
C HIS A 9 -7.35 -18.73 1.79
N ASN A 10 -8.59 -18.59 2.29
CA ASN A 10 -9.23 -19.61 3.14
C ASN A 10 -9.46 -20.92 2.38
N PHE A 11 -9.88 -20.85 1.13
CA PHE A 11 -10.02 -22.04 0.27
C PHE A 11 -8.69 -22.80 0.11
N MET A 12 -7.60 -22.08 -0.20
CA MET A 12 -6.26 -22.68 -0.31
C MET A 12 -5.78 -23.24 1.03
N LEU A 13 -6.03 -22.53 2.13
CA LEU A 13 -5.63 -22.96 3.47
C LEU A 13 -6.31 -24.28 3.87
N ILE A 14 -7.59 -24.48 3.52
CA ILE A 14 -8.31 -25.73 3.74
C ILE A 14 -7.66 -26.89 2.96
N ILE A 15 -7.33 -26.67 1.68
CA ILE A 15 -6.64 -27.68 0.86
C ILE A 15 -5.29 -28.05 1.49
N CYS A 16 -4.48 -27.05 1.85
CA CYS A 16 -3.20 -27.24 2.52
C CYS A 16 -3.36 -28.01 3.84
N LEU A 17 -4.39 -27.70 4.63
CA LEU A 17 -4.66 -28.38 5.89
C LEU A 17 -5.01 -29.87 5.67
N VAL A 18 -5.84 -30.19 4.67
CA VAL A 18 -6.19 -31.58 4.34
C VAL A 18 -4.95 -32.36 3.92
N ILE A 19 -4.11 -31.78 3.05
CA ILE A 19 -2.83 -32.40 2.63
C ILE A 19 -1.91 -32.58 3.83
N PHE A 20 -1.79 -31.56 4.68
CA PHE A 20 -0.98 -31.61 5.90
C PHE A 20 -1.41 -32.77 6.79
N VAL A 21 -2.71 -32.87 7.11
CA VAL A 21 -3.25 -33.96 7.94
C VAL A 21 -3.01 -35.33 7.30
N ALA A 22 -3.16 -35.46 5.98
CA ALA A 22 -2.91 -36.71 5.27
C ALA A 22 -1.43 -37.13 5.35
N VAL A 23 -0.50 -36.23 5.01
CA VAL A 23 0.94 -36.49 5.01
C VAL A 23 1.45 -36.78 6.41
N PHE A 24 1.15 -35.90 7.38
CA PHE A 24 1.56 -36.11 8.77
C PHE A 24 0.85 -37.31 9.40
N GLY A 25 -0.40 -37.57 9.04
CA GLY A 25 -1.13 -38.77 9.46
C GLY A 25 -0.43 -40.06 9.02
N VAL A 26 -0.07 -40.19 7.74
CA VAL A 26 0.68 -41.34 7.23
C VAL A 26 2.07 -41.44 7.88
N MET A 27 2.76 -40.31 8.05
CA MET A 27 4.08 -40.29 8.69
C MET A 27 3.99 -40.75 10.16
N PHE A 28 3.09 -40.19 10.96
CA PHE A 28 2.91 -40.57 12.36
C PHE A 28 2.43 -42.01 12.50
N TYR A 29 1.52 -42.45 11.63
CA TYR A 29 1.13 -43.85 11.54
C TYR A 29 2.35 -44.74 11.28
N SER A 30 3.18 -44.37 10.30
CA SER A 30 4.37 -45.13 9.94
C SER A 30 5.36 -45.25 11.10
N ILE A 31 5.67 -44.13 11.75
CA ILE A 31 6.53 -44.07 12.94
C ILE A 31 5.96 -44.94 14.08
N PHE A 32 4.66 -44.84 14.36
CA PHE A 32 4.05 -45.57 15.47
C PHE A 32 3.91 -47.06 15.21
N LYS A 33 3.56 -47.46 13.98
CA LYS A 33 3.27 -48.84 13.61
C LYS A 33 4.54 -49.62 13.27
N HIS A 34 5.49 -49.02 12.55
CA HIS A 34 6.68 -49.68 12.02
C HIS A 34 7.95 -49.45 12.84
N ARG A 35 7.84 -48.92 14.08
CA ARG A 35 9.02 -48.80 14.97
C ARG A 35 9.58 -50.15 15.38
N LYS A 36 10.92 -50.24 15.43
CA LYS A 36 11.69 -51.42 15.86
C LYS A 36 11.27 -51.95 17.24
N SER A 37 10.91 -51.07 18.17
CA SER A 37 10.49 -51.47 19.52
C SER A 37 9.17 -52.27 19.57
N LYS A 38 8.38 -52.28 18.49
CA LYS A 38 7.20 -53.16 18.34
C LYS A 38 7.50 -54.48 17.61
N GLY A 39 8.78 -54.78 17.36
CA GLY A 39 9.18 -55.98 16.61
C GLY A 39 8.89 -55.89 15.10
N ALA A 40 8.74 -54.68 14.55
CA ALA A 40 8.51 -54.51 13.12
C ALA A 40 9.74 -54.97 12.30
N VAL A 41 9.51 -55.79 11.28
CA VAL A 41 10.52 -56.27 10.33
C VAL A 41 10.34 -55.53 9.00
N SER A 42 11.44 -55.20 8.32
CA SER A 42 11.40 -54.51 7.02
C SER A 42 10.74 -55.38 5.95
N ALA A 43 9.90 -54.77 5.12
CA ALA A 43 9.37 -55.41 3.92
C ALA A 43 10.40 -55.32 2.78
N ASN A 44 10.37 -56.28 1.84
CA ASN A 44 11.27 -56.37 0.68
C ASN A 44 10.54 -56.02 -0.63
N PHE A 45 10.02 -54.79 -0.73
CA PHE A 45 9.51 -54.24 -2.00
C PHE A 45 10.32 -53.00 -2.36
N HIS A 46 10.45 -52.70 -3.65
CA HIS A 46 11.29 -51.61 -4.15
C HIS A 46 10.49 -50.50 -4.84
N GLU A 47 9.38 -50.84 -5.51
CA GLU A 47 8.57 -49.87 -6.24
C GLU A 47 7.12 -50.32 -6.35
N SER A 48 6.25 -49.37 -6.68
CA SER A 48 4.88 -49.66 -7.08
C SER A 48 4.43 -48.62 -8.09
N VAL A 49 4.44 -49.01 -9.38
CA VAL A 49 3.99 -48.17 -10.48
C VAL A 49 2.57 -47.61 -10.25
N ALA A 50 1.68 -48.41 -9.63
CA ALA A 50 0.34 -47.96 -9.32
C ALA A 50 0.32 -46.80 -8.31
N VAL A 51 1.14 -46.88 -7.26
CA VAL A 51 1.26 -45.79 -6.25
C VAL A 51 1.96 -44.58 -6.86
N GLU A 52 2.95 -44.80 -7.71
CA GLU A 52 3.65 -43.74 -8.46
C GLU A 52 2.71 -42.93 -9.35
N ILE A 53 1.84 -43.62 -10.10
CA ILE A 53 0.81 -42.98 -10.91
C ILE A 53 -0.15 -42.21 -10.00
N ALA A 54 -0.61 -42.81 -8.89
CA ALA A 54 -1.57 -42.17 -7.99
C ALA A 54 -1.02 -40.87 -7.38
N TRP A 55 0.21 -40.87 -6.83
CA TRP A 55 0.80 -39.66 -6.24
C TRP A 55 1.27 -38.64 -7.27
N THR A 56 1.25 -38.97 -8.57
CA THR A 56 1.56 -38.02 -9.64
C THR A 56 0.27 -37.34 -10.12
N VAL A 57 -0.77 -38.15 -10.38
CA VAL A 57 -2.05 -37.68 -10.89
C VAL A 57 -2.83 -36.87 -9.84
N VAL A 58 -2.82 -37.30 -8.57
CA VAL A 58 -3.60 -36.61 -7.52
C VAL A 58 -3.11 -35.17 -7.29
N PRO A 59 -1.82 -34.88 -7.06
CA PRO A 59 -1.35 -33.50 -6.95
C PRO A 59 -1.58 -32.67 -8.22
N PHE A 60 -1.43 -33.29 -9.40
CA PHE A 60 -1.72 -32.61 -10.67
C PHE A 60 -3.17 -32.11 -10.73
N LEU A 61 -4.14 -32.96 -10.39
CA LEU A 61 -5.56 -32.57 -10.35
C LEU A 61 -5.85 -31.51 -9.28
N ILE A 62 -5.20 -31.60 -8.11
CA ILE A 62 -5.33 -30.58 -7.05
C ILE A 62 -4.87 -29.21 -7.58
N VAL A 63 -3.71 -29.14 -8.24
CA VAL A 63 -3.19 -27.88 -8.81
C VAL A 63 -4.13 -27.30 -9.86
N ILE A 64 -4.69 -28.13 -10.75
CA ILE A 64 -5.71 -27.68 -11.71
C ILE A 64 -6.93 -27.08 -11.00
N GLY A 65 -7.43 -27.76 -9.97
CA GLY A 65 -8.56 -27.28 -9.16
C GLY A 65 -8.28 -25.94 -8.47
N MET A 66 -7.04 -25.72 -8.05
CA MET A 66 -6.59 -24.45 -7.43
C MET A 66 -6.43 -23.32 -8.46
N ALA A 67 -5.97 -23.62 -9.67
CA ALA A 67 -5.62 -22.61 -10.66
C ALA A 67 -6.83 -21.82 -11.20
N LEU A 68 -7.99 -22.48 -11.34
CA LEU A 68 -9.20 -21.87 -11.90
C LEU A 68 -9.76 -20.69 -11.06
N PRO A 69 -10.07 -20.86 -9.76
CA PRO A 69 -10.52 -19.74 -8.93
C PRO A 69 -9.45 -18.67 -8.77
N ALA A 70 -8.17 -19.05 -8.65
CA ALA A 70 -7.06 -18.10 -8.55
C ALA A 70 -6.99 -17.19 -9.78
N THR A 71 -7.11 -17.75 -10.98
CA THR A 71 -7.08 -16.99 -12.24
C THR A 71 -8.23 -15.97 -12.30
N LYS A 72 -9.45 -16.37 -11.91
CA LYS A 72 -10.60 -15.44 -11.87
C LYS A 72 -10.35 -14.25 -10.95
N VAL A 73 -9.83 -14.50 -9.75
CA VAL A 73 -9.51 -13.44 -8.76
C VAL A 73 -8.42 -12.51 -9.29
N VAL A 74 -7.35 -13.05 -9.91
CA VAL A 74 -6.26 -12.25 -10.47
C VAL A 74 -6.74 -11.36 -11.62
N VAL A 75 -7.57 -11.89 -12.52
CA VAL A 75 -8.14 -11.11 -13.63
C VAL A 75 -9.01 -9.96 -13.11
N ALA A 76 -9.90 -10.24 -12.16
CA ALA A 76 -10.75 -9.20 -11.55
C ALA A 76 -9.93 -8.12 -10.82
N MET A 77 -8.85 -8.53 -10.14
CA MET A 77 -7.93 -7.61 -9.46
C MET A 77 -7.19 -6.68 -10.43
N LYS A 78 -6.96 -7.11 -11.68
CA LYS A 78 -6.25 -6.33 -12.71
C LYS A 78 -7.15 -5.49 -13.61
N ASP A 79 -8.48 -5.64 -13.52
CA ASP A 79 -9.40 -4.83 -14.29
C ASP A 79 -9.59 -3.42 -13.69
N THR A 80 -8.79 -2.46 -14.17
CA THR A 80 -8.85 -1.05 -13.77
C THR A 80 -9.81 -0.20 -14.61
N THR A 81 -10.58 -0.80 -15.51
CA THR A 81 -11.51 -0.07 -16.39
C THR A 81 -12.69 0.52 -15.62
N ASN A 82 -13.38 1.51 -16.20
CA ASN A 82 -14.60 2.12 -15.65
C ASN A 82 -14.46 2.68 -14.23
N ALA A 83 -13.33 3.31 -13.92
CA ALA A 83 -13.11 3.97 -12.63
C ALA A 83 -13.87 5.30 -12.53
N ASP A 84 -14.47 5.58 -11.38
CA ASP A 84 -15.12 6.85 -11.05
C ASP A 84 -14.07 7.95 -10.78
N LEU A 85 -12.96 7.57 -10.15
CA LEU A 85 -11.84 8.45 -9.81
C LEU A 85 -10.53 7.83 -10.30
N THR A 86 -9.61 8.66 -10.79
CA THR A 86 -8.24 8.26 -11.09
C THR A 86 -7.27 9.16 -10.34
N ILE A 87 -6.46 8.57 -9.46
CA ILE A 87 -5.47 9.26 -8.64
C ILE A 87 -4.10 8.66 -8.94
N LYS A 88 -3.09 9.49 -9.11
CA LYS A 88 -1.70 9.05 -9.23
C LYS A 88 -1.01 9.17 -7.87
N ALA A 89 -0.50 8.05 -7.36
CA ALA A 89 0.36 7.96 -6.20
C ALA A 89 1.83 7.89 -6.66
N THR A 90 2.63 8.88 -6.27
CA THR A 90 4.06 8.94 -6.58
C THR A 90 4.87 8.68 -5.31
N GLY A 91 5.76 7.68 -5.33
CA GLY A 91 6.68 7.39 -4.24
C GLY A 91 7.90 8.33 -4.24
N TYR A 92 8.25 8.82 -3.06
CA TYR A 92 9.47 9.59 -2.78
C TYR A 92 10.12 9.07 -1.51
N GLN A 93 11.43 9.23 -1.33
CA GLN A 93 12.12 9.02 -0.06
C GLN A 93 11.81 10.20 0.89
N TRP A 94 11.03 10.04 1.97
CA TRP A 94 10.16 8.91 2.35
C TRP A 94 8.77 9.44 2.65
N LYS A 95 7.97 9.58 1.58
CA LYS A 95 6.62 10.18 1.55
C LYS A 95 5.89 9.79 0.27
N TRP A 96 4.58 10.06 0.23
CA TRP A 96 3.76 9.82 -0.95
C TRP A 96 3.21 11.13 -1.50
N GLY A 97 3.26 11.32 -2.81
CA GLY A 97 2.54 12.38 -3.50
C GLY A 97 1.26 11.84 -4.12
N TYR A 98 0.19 12.63 -4.07
CA TYR A 98 -1.11 12.28 -4.65
C TYR A 98 -1.57 13.37 -5.60
N ASP A 99 -1.84 13.00 -6.84
CA ASP A 99 -2.44 13.87 -7.86
C ASP A 99 -3.78 13.29 -8.30
N TYR A 100 -4.87 14.03 -8.14
CA TYR A 100 -6.21 13.66 -8.59
C TYR A 100 -6.32 14.02 -10.07
N LEU A 101 -6.22 13.01 -10.94
CA LEU A 101 -6.08 13.19 -12.38
C LEU A 101 -7.41 13.21 -13.14
N LYS A 102 -8.42 12.51 -12.63
CA LYS A 102 -9.73 12.44 -13.29
C LYS A 102 -10.84 12.21 -12.27
N GLY A 103 -11.95 12.92 -12.47
CA GLY A 103 -13.17 12.80 -11.69
C GLY A 103 -13.34 13.97 -10.71
N GLU A 104 -14.26 13.84 -9.76
CA GLU A 104 -14.43 14.85 -8.72
C GLU A 104 -13.11 14.99 -7.92
N GLY A 105 -12.64 16.23 -7.73
CA GLY A 105 -11.31 16.50 -7.16
C GLY A 105 -10.18 16.67 -8.17
N GLU A 106 -10.45 16.57 -9.48
CA GLU A 106 -9.43 16.80 -10.52
C GLU A 106 -8.66 18.11 -10.34
N GLY A 107 -7.34 18.03 -10.46
CA GLY A 107 -6.41 19.14 -10.26
C GLY A 107 -5.89 19.29 -8.82
N ILE A 108 -6.42 18.55 -7.85
CA ILE A 108 -5.88 18.51 -6.49
C ILE A 108 -4.56 17.73 -6.48
N GLY A 109 -3.52 18.33 -5.91
CA GLY A 109 -2.21 17.71 -5.73
C GLY A 109 -1.61 18.03 -4.36
N PHE A 110 -1.06 17.04 -3.67
CA PHE A 110 -0.39 17.24 -2.37
C PHE A 110 0.60 16.12 -2.03
N LEU A 111 1.44 16.38 -1.03
CA LEU A 111 2.32 15.39 -0.41
C LEU A 111 1.73 14.94 0.93
N ALA A 112 1.92 13.67 1.25
CA ALA A 112 1.57 13.05 2.51
C ALA A 112 2.84 12.48 3.16
N THR A 113 3.16 12.95 4.34
CA THR A 113 4.28 12.50 5.16
C THR A 113 3.76 11.94 6.49
N LEU A 114 4.58 11.14 7.17
CA LEU A 114 4.27 10.71 8.53
C LEU A 114 3.99 11.94 9.41
N ASP A 115 2.91 11.87 10.19
CA ASP A 115 2.55 12.92 11.13
C ASP A 115 3.71 13.20 12.11
N THR A 116 4.06 14.47 12.27
CA THR A 116 5.23 14.90 13.05
C THR A 116 5.16 14.41 14.49
N ALA A 117 3.97 14.37 15.11
CA ALA A 117 3.81 13.89 16.48
C ALA A 117 4.16 12.39 16.58
N GLN A 118 3.89 11.59 15.55
CA GLN A 118 4.28 10.18 15.52
C GLN A 118 5.79 10.00 15.36
N ARG A 119 6.43 10.87 14.56
CA ARG A 119 7.90 10.88 14.44
C ARG A 119 8.56 11.25 15.76
N GLU A 120 8.09 12.30 16.43
CA GLU A 120 8.61 12.75 17.72
C GLU A 120 8.43 11.68 18.80
N SER A 121 7.24 11.06 18.85
CA SER A 121 6.92 9.94 19.73
C SER A 121 7.87 8.74 19.51
N SER A 122 8.13 8.34 18.27
CA SER A 122 9.12 7.29 17.96
C SER A 122 10.54 7.67 18.38
N ASN A 123 10.98 8.89 18.05
CA ASN A 123 12.33 9.38 18.37
C ASN A 123 12.60 9.47 19.87
N SER A 124 11.57 9.61 20.70
CA SER A 124 11.69 9.60 22.16
C SER A 124 12.14 8.25 22.74
N GLY A 125 12.02 7.16 21.96
CA GLY A 125 12.23 5.78 22.43
C GLY A 125 11.14 5.28 23.38
N ARG A 126 10.10 6.08 23.64
CA ARG A 126 8.95 5.76 24.50
C ARG A 126 7.65 6.17 23.79
N PRO A 127 7.30 5.50 22.68
CA PRO A 127 6.15 5.90 21.90
C PRO A 127 4.87 5.73 22.71
N GLU A 128 3.96 6.69 22.55
CA GLU A 128 2.60 6.58 23.08
C GLU A 128 1.88 5.37 22.48
N GLN A 129 1.10 4.67 23.31
CA GLN A 129 0.29 3.56 22.84
C GLN A 129 -0.96 4.10 22.15
N VAL A 130 -0.91 4.15 20.82
CA VAL A 130 -2.03 4.54 19.96
C VAL A 130 -2.22 3.51 18.85
N ASP A 131 -3.47 3.27 18.46
CA ASP A 131 -3.82 2.24 17.46
C ASP A 131 -3.24 2.50 16.07
N ASN A 132 -2.90 3.76 15.77
CA ASN A 132 -2.37 4.18 14.48
C ASN A 132 -0.88 4.55 14.52
N TYR A 133 -0.12 4.03 15.49
CA TYR A 133 1.32 4.32 15.63
C TYR A 133 2.08 4.05 14.32
N LEU A 134 2.79 5.05 13.82
CA LEU A 134 3.50 5.08 12.52
C LEU A 134 2.61 4.90 11.28
N LEU A 135 1.31 5.15 11.38
CA LEU A 135 0.34 5.03 10.28
C LEU A 135 -0.34 6.35 9.91
N LYS A 136 -0.40 7.31 10.85
CA LYS A 136 -1.06 8.60 10.62
C LYS A 136 -0.17 9.51 9.77
N VAL A 137 -0.79 10.20 8.81
CA VAL A 137 -0.11 11.21 7.97
C VAL A 137 -0.69 12.59 8.22
N ASP A 138 0.04 13.62 7.78
CA ASP A 138 -0.40 15.00 7.78
C ASP A 138 -1.58 15.27 6.81
N ASN A 139 -1.51 14.71 5.60
CA ASN A 139 -2.48 14.89 4.53
C ASN A 139 -2.95 13.52 4.00
N PRO A 140 -4.07 12.96 4.51
CA PRO A 140 -4.56 11.67 4.05
C PRO A 140 -5.11 11.75 2.62
N LEU A 141 -5.04 10.64 1.88
CA LEU A 141 -5.74 10.48 0.61
C LEU A 141 -7.24 10.37 0.91
N VAL A 142 -8.07 11.30 0.45
CA VAL A 142 -9.51 11.30 0.71
C VAL A 142 -10.26 10.77 -0.50
N VAL A 143 -11.14 9.79 -0.29
CA VAL A 143 -11.96 9.20 -1.36
C VAL A 143 -13.39 8.96 -0.90
N PRO A 144 -14.39 9.00 -1.79
CA PRO A 144 -15.76 8.67 -1.45
C PRO A 144 -15.95 7.15 -1.33
N VAL A 145 -16.83 6.74 -0.42
CA VAL A 145 -17.33 5.37 -0.32
C VAL A 145 -18.10 4.96 -1.58
N ASP A 146 -18.12 3.67 -1.88
CA ASP A 146 -18.85 3.03 -2.98
C ASP A 146 -18.47 3.47 -4.40
N LYS A 147 -17.30 4.10 -4.55
CA LYS A 147 -16.72 4.49 -5.84
C LYS A 147 -15.50 3.65 -6.20
N LYS A 148 -15.38 3.29 -7.48
CA LYS A 148 -14.20 2.59 -8.01
C LYS A 148 -13.08 3.61 -8.19
N VAL A 149 -12.06 3.52 -7.35
CA VAL A 149 -10.89 4.38 -7.38
C VAL A 149 -9.74 3.64 -8.08
N ARG A 150 -9.28 4.18 -9.21
CA ARG A 150 -8.05 3.72 -9.87
C ARG A 150 -6.86 4.46 -9.29
N ILE A 151 -5.88 3.72 -8.79
CA ILE A 151 -4.60 4.24 -8.32
C ILE A 151 -3.55 3.94 -9.37
N ILE A 152 -2.99 4.98 -9.96
CA ILE A 152 -1.82 4.90 -10.83
C ILE A 152 -0.57 5.06 -9.95
N THR A 153 0.38 4.15 -10.00
CA THR A 153 1.60 4.18 -9.18
C THR A 153 2.85 4.42 -10.03
N THR A 154 3.73 5.29 -9.53
CA THR A 154 5.09 5.51 -10.04
C THR A 154 5.98 6.04 -8.92
N ALA A 155 7.27 6.23 -9.16
CA ALA A 155 8.20 6.80 -8.19
C ALA A 155 9.17 7.78 -8.85
N ASN A 156 9.70 8.73 -8.07
CA ASN A 156 10.65 9.74 -8.57
C ASN A 156 12.10 9.46 -8.17
N ASP A 157 12.37 8.48 -7.31
CA ASP A 157 13.71 8.16 -6.82
C ASP A 157 14.03 6.66 -6.89
N VAL A 158 13.64 5.87 -5.90
CA VAL A 158 13.86 4.42 -5.78
C VAL A 158 12.55 3.67 -5.93
N ILE A 159 12.60 2.34 -5.86
CA ILE A 159 11.38 1.54 -5.87
C ILE A 159 10.68 1.66 -4.51
N HIS A 160 9.37 1.85 -4.54
CA HIS A 160 8.46 1.78 -3.39
C HIS A 160 7.32 0.81 -3.71
N ALA A 161 6.42 0.56 -2.77
CA ALA A 161 5.16 -0.12 -3.09
C ALA A 161 3.99 0.46 -2.31
N TRP A 162 2.94 0.86 -3.03
CA TRP A 162 1.73 1.39 -2.45
C TRP A 162 0.82 0.24 -2.05
N MET A 163 0.58 0.09 -0.73
CA MET A 163 -0.18 -1.04 -0.19
C MET A 163 -1.18 -0.58 0.86
N ILE A 164 -2.44 -1.02 0.72
CA ILE A 164 -3.47 -0.93 1.76
C ILE A 164 -4.03 -2.33 2.01
N PRO A 165 -3.65 -3.00 3.12
CA PRO A 165 -4.07 -4.37 3.40
C PRO A 165 -5.59 -4.56 3.41
N ALA A 166 -6.33 -3.62 4.01
CA ALA A 166 -7.78 -3.69 4.09
C ALA A 166 -8.50 -3.65 2.72
N PHE A 167 -7.83 -3.12 1.69
CA PHE A 167 -8.36 -3.11 0.31
C PHE A 167 -7.86 -4.29 -0.52
N GLY A 168 -6.91 -5.09 0.00
CA GLY A 168 -6.26 -6.17 -0.74
C GLY A 168 -5.40 -5.66 -1.89
N VAL A 169 -4.94 -4.42 -1.79
CA VAL A 169 -4.18 -3.75 -2.86
C VAL A 169 -2.72 -3.64 -2.45
N LYS A 170 -1.85 -4.10 -3.34
CA LYS A 170 -0.41 -3.81 -3.34
C LYS A 170 0.01 -3.60 -4.79
N GLN A 171 0.63 -2.46 -5.08
CA GLN A 171 1.23 -2.23 -6.38
C GLN A 171 2.53 -1.46 -6.21
N ASP A 172 3.61 -2.04 -6.72
CA ASP A 172 4.92 -1.40 -6.68
C ASP A 172 4.85 -0.06 -7.43
N ALA A 173 5.68 0.88 -7.04
CA ALA A 173 5.93 2.18 -7.64
C ALA A 173 7.39 2.19 -8.12
N ILE A 174 7.61 2.07 -9.44
CA ILE A 174 8.96 1.95 -10.02
C ILE A 174 9.26 3.22 -10.84
N PRO A 175 10.43 3.84 -10.65
CA PRO A 175 10.85 4.98 -11.45
C PRO A 175 10.86 4.68 -12.96
N GLY A 176 10.29 5.59 -13.75
CA GLY A 176 10.21 5.43 -15.21
C GLY A 176 9.10 4.48 -15.70
N PHE A 177 8.35 3.84 -14.80
CA PHE A 177 7.20 3.02 -15.16
C PHE A 177 5.93 3.55 -14.50
N VAL A 178 4.82 3.42 -15.22
CA VAL A 178 3.49 3.69 -14.72
C VAL A 178 2.73 2.38 -14.64
N ARG A 179 2.28 2.02 -13.44
CA ARG A 179 1.39 0.88 -13.22
C ARG A 179 0.10 1.36 -12.60
N ASP A 180 -0.90 0.49 -12.58
CA ASP A 180 -2.16 0.80 -11.94
C ASP A 180 -2.74 -0.38 -11.18
N THR A 181 -3.61 -0.02 -10.27
CA THR A 181 -4.45 -0.91 -9.48
C THR A 181 -5.74 -0.17 -9.18
N TRP A 182 -6.68 -0.82 -8.51
CA TRP A 182 -7.94 -0.19 -8.13
C TRP A 182 -8.43 -0.72 -6.80
N PHE A 183 -9.30 0.04 -6.15
CA PHE A 183 -10.12 -0.46 -5.05
C PHE A 183 -11.50 0.20 -5.07
N LYS A 184 -12.44 -0.39 -4.32
CA LYS A 184 -13.72 0.21 -3.97
C LYS A 184 -13.92 -0.01 -2.48
N ALA A 185 -13.97 1.08 -1.72
CA ALA A 185 -14.23 1.00 -0.29
C ALA A 185 -15.75 0.98 -0.05
N GLU A 186 -16.23 0.03 0.73
CA GLU A 186 -17.67 -0.18 0.99
C GLU A 186 -18.12 0.40 2.35
N LYS A 187 -17.18 0.94 3.13
CA LYS A 187 -17.44 1.54 4.44
C LYS A 187 -16.63 2.82 4.59
N VAL A 188 -17.25 3.81 5.24
CA VAL A 188 -16.60 5.05 5.68
C VAL A 188 -15.64 4.73 6.83
N GLY A 189 -14.48 5.37 6.85
CA GLY A 189 -13.48 5.19 7.90
C GLY A 189 -12.06 5.51 7.46
N ASP A 190 -11.13 5.32 8.39
CA ASP A 190 -9.70 5.49 8.16
C ASP A 190 -9.05 4.12 7.85
N TYR A 191 -8.32 4.07 6.75
CA TYR A 191 -7.66 2.88 6.25
C TYR A 191 -6.17 3.13 6.11
N TYR A 192 -5.37 2.26 6.72
CA TYR A 192 -3.94 2.44 6.82
C TYR A 192 -3.15 1.42 6.01
N GLY A 193 -1.97 1.84 5.59
CA GLY A 193 -1.01 1.04 4.86
C GLY A 193 0.40 1.53 5.09
N GLN A 194 1.37 0.77 4.58
CA GLN A 194 2.79 1.11 4.66
C GLN A 194 3.44 0.83 3.31
N CYS A 195 4.61 1.44 3.08
CA CYS A 195 5.44 1.08 1.96
C CYS A 195 5.83 -0.41 2.07
N ALA A 196 5.59 -1.18 1.01
CA ALA A 196 5.82 -2.63 1.00
C ALA A 196 7.02 -3.06 0.14
N GLU A 197 7.94 -2.12 -0.16
CA GLU A 197 9.20 -2.36 -0.85
C GLU A 197 10.33 -1.61 -0.16
N LEU A 198 11.44 -2.29 0.15
CA LEU A 198 12.55 -1.69 0.89
C LEU A 198 13.16 -0.51 0.11
N CYS A 199 12.97 0.70 0.61
CA CYS A 199 13.29 1.95 -0.10
C CYS A 199 14.32 2.83 0.63
N GLY A 200 15.07 2.26 1.57
CA GLY A 200 16.14 2.92 2.33
C GLY A 200 15.84 3.11 3.81
N LYS A 201 16.60 4.00 4.46
CA LYS A 201 16.63 4.19 5.93
C LYS A 201 15.24 4.38 6.55
N GLU A 202 14.41 5.24 5.99
CA GLU A 202 13.09 5.57 6.56
C GLU A 202 11.96 4.75 5.92
N HIS A 203 12.26 3.56 5.39
CA HIS A 203 11.27 2.67 4.79
C HIS A 203 10.03 2.43 5.68
N ALA A 204 10.26 2.23 6.99
CA ALA A 204 9.19 2.03 7.97
C ALA A 204 8.41 3.31 8.36
N TYR A 205 8.82 4.49 7.87
CA TYR A 205 8.30 5.80 8.28
C TYR A 205 7.60 6.56 7.14
N MET A 206 7.16 5.84 6.10
CA MET A 206 6.37 6.42 5.00
C MET A 206 5.01 5.73 4.83
N PRO A 207 4.10 5.91 5.80
CA PRO A 207 2.80 5.27 5.77
C PRO A 207 1.89 5.86 4.70
N ILE A 208 0.80 5.14 4.47
CA ILE A 208 -0.30 5.53 3.62
C ILE A 208 -1.54 5.57 4.51
N HIS A 209 -2.29 6.66 4.44
CA HIS A 209 -3.57 6.81 5.10
C HIS A 209 -4.61 7.24 4.08
N VAL A 210 -5.60 6.38 3.86
CA VAL A 210 -6.76 6.67 3.02
C VAL A 210 -7.96 6.92 3.93
N LYS A 211 -8.54 8.11 3.83
CA LYS A 211 -9.78 8.47 4.52
C LYS A 211 -10.96 8.29 3.57
N VAL A 212 -11.79 7.29 3.83
CA VAL A 212 -13.00 7.03 3.06
C VAL A 212 -14.15 7.78 3.72
N VAL A 213 -14.83 8.62 2.96
CA VAL A 213 -15.90 9.50 3.48
C VAL A 213 -17.19 9.33 2.69
N SER A 214 -18.29 9.92 3.17
CA SER A 214 -19.54 9.95 2.40
C SER A 214 -19.35 10.77 1.11
N ALA A 215 -20.21 10.56 0.10
CA ALA A 215 -20.14 11.36 -1.13
C ALA A 215 -20.28 12.87 -0.85
N GLN A 216 -21.16 13.25 0.08
CA GLN A 216 -21.36 14.64 0.48
C GLN A 216 -20.10 15.24 1.14
N ASP A 217 -19.49 14.51 2.07
CA ASP A 217 -18.26 14.95 2.74
C ASP A 217 -17.08 15.02 1.76
N TYR A 218 -17.06 14.13 0.76
CA TYR A 218 -16.06 14.17 -0.30
C TYR A 218 -16.18 15.45 -1.14
N THR A 219 -17.39 15.78 -1.59
CA THR A 219 -17.65 17.04 -2.32
C THR A 219 -17.24 18.26 -1.48
N ALA A 220 -17.63 18.30 -0.21
CA ALA A 220 -17.26 19.39 0.68
C ALA A 220 -15.73 19.51 0.85
N TRP A 221 -15.03 18.38 0.98
CA TRP A 221 -13.57 18.35 1.05
C TRP A 221 -12.92 18.83 -0.26
N VAL A 222 -13.44 18.42 -1.41
CA VAL A 222 -12.96 18.87 -2.73
C VAL A 222 -13.14 20.38 -2.90
N ASP A 223 -14.30 20.91 -2.54
CA ASP A 223 -14.59 22.34 -2.63
C ASP A 223 -13.66 23.16 -1.73
N ALA A 224 -13.43 22.69 -0.50
CA ALA A 224 -12.47 23.30 0.41
C ALA A 224 -11.05 23.31 -0.19
N LYS A 225 -10.58 22.19 -0.75
CA LYS A 225 -9.26 22.10 -1.39
C LYS A 225 -9.12 23.00 -2.61
N LYS A 226 -10.15 23.08 -3.45
CA LYS A 226 -10.18 24.00 -4.59
C LYS A 226 -10.14 25.45 -4.14
N LYS A 227 -10.86 25.80 -3.07
CA LYS A 227 -10.83 27.15 -2.50
C LYS A 227 -9.48 27.50 -1.89
N GLU A 228 -8.84 26.57 -1.18
CA GLU A 228 -7.46 26.72 -0.69
C GLU A 228 -6.46 26.94 -1.83
N ALA A 229 -6.58 26.16 -2.91
CA ALA A 229 -5.74 26.31 -4.10
C ALA A 229 -5.96 27.66 -4.79
N ALA A 230 -7.23 28.07 -4.97
CA ALA A 230 -7.58 29.36 -5.55
C ALA A 230 -7.09 30.54 -4.70
N ALA A 231 -7.13 30.44 -3.36
CA ALA A 231 -6.62 31.46 -2.46
C ALA A 231 -5.09 31.63 -2.51
N LYS A 232 -4.38 30.57 -2.94
CA LYS A 232 -2.91 30.61 -3.18
C LYS A 232 -2.56 30.99 -4.60
N ALA A 233 -3.53 30.98 -5.52
CA ALA A 233 -3.30 31.36 -6.90
C ALA A 233 -3.00 32.86 -6.97
N ASP A 234 -1.95 33.21 -7.70
CA ASP A 234 -1.67 34.60 -7.98
C ASP A 234 -2.71 35.17 -8.92
N ASP A 235 -3.12 36.41 -8.66
CA ASP A 235 -3.92 37.17 -9.61
C ASP A 235 -3.06 37.44 -10.86
N PRO A 236 -3.41 36.85 -12.03
CA PRO A 236 -2.62 37.00 -13.25
C PRO A 236 -2.69 38.42 -13.82
N SER A 237 -3.63 39.25 -13.36
CA SER A 237 -3.80 40.65 -13.76
C SER A 237 -3.12 41.64 -12.82
N LYS A 238 -2.64 41.18 -11.65
CA LYS A 238 -1.97 42.03 -10.68
C LYS A 238 -0.57 42.39 -11.17
N VAL A 239 -0.34 43.67 -11.41
CA VAL A 239 1.01 44.21 -11.61
C VAL A 239 1.71 44.26 -10.25
N TRP A 240 2.77 43.48 -10.11
CA TRP A 240 3.51 43.38 -8.87
C TRP A 240 4.62 44.42 -8.82
N GLU A 241 4.47 45.42 -7.96
CA GLU A 241 5.51 46.40 -7.68
C GLU A 241 6.71 45.73 -6.98
N GLN A 242 7.93 46.20 -7.27
CA GLN A 242 9.17 45.58 -6.81
C GLN A 242 9.23 45.42 -5.29
N ALA A 243 8.77 46.41 -4.53
CA ALA A 243 8.75 46.35 -3.07
C ALA A 243 7.84 45.22 -2.55
N ALA A 244 6.68 45.00 -3.19
CA ALA A 244 5.77 43.92 -2.85
C ALA A 244 6.34 42.54 -3.21
N LEU A 245 7.08 42.45 -4.33
CA LEU A 245 7.79 41.22 -4.72
C LEU A 245 8.89 40.86 -3.72
N ILE A 246 9.66 41.85 -3.26
CA ILE A 246 10.73 41.63 -2.27
C ILE A 246 10.14 41.14 -0.95
N ALA A 247 9.11 41.81 -0.42
CA ALA A 247 8.47 41.41 0.84
C ALA A 247 7.85 39.99 0.75
N ARG A 248 7.21 39.67 -0.38
CA ARG A 248 6.68 38.32 -0.62
C ARG A 248 7.80 37.29 -0.77
N GLY A 249 8.84 37.62 -1.51
CA GLY A 249 10.02 36.77 -1.71
C GLY A 249 10.74 36.46 -0.39
N GLU A 250 10.82 37.44 0.52
CA GLU A 250 11.37 37.25 1.86
C GLU A 250 10.56 36.25 2.68
N GLN A 251 9.22 36.32 2.65
CA GLN A 251 8.37 35.32 3.30
C GLN A 251 8.54 33.93 2.68
N VAL A 252 8.58 33.83 1.34
CA VAL A 252 8.81 32.55 0.65
C VAL A 252 10.17 31.97 1.03
N TYR A 253 11.21 32.81 1.07
CA TYR A 253 12.56 32.42 1.46
C TYR A 253 12.60 31.94 2.91
N ALA A 254 12.01 32.70 3.84
CA ALA A 254 11.94 32.33 5.25
C ALA A 254 11.22 30.99 5.47
N ASN A 255 10.13 30.76 4.75
CA ASN A 255 9.30 29.58 4.96
C ASN A 255 9.84 28.31 4.29
N ASN A 256 10.52 28.42 3.13
CA ASN A 256 10.88 27.27 2.32
C ASN A 256 12.40 27.09 2.12
N CYS A 257 13.16 28.18 2.14
CA CYS A 257 14.57 28.18 1.77
C CYS A 257 15.48 28.26 3.00
N ALA A 258 15.08 29.05 4.00
CA ALA A 258 15.86 29.34 5.21
C ALA A 258 16.17 28.11 6.06
N VAL A 259 15.39 27.04 5.89
CA VAL A 259 15.62 25.74 6.52
C VAL A 259 16.95 25.10 6.07
N CYS A 260 17.42 25.40 4.86
CA CYS A 260 18.68 24.87 4.30
C CYS A 260 19.70 25.98 3.98
N HIS A 261 19.24 27.15 3.54
CA HIS A 261 20.05 28.30 3.13
C HIS A 261 19.77 29.47 4.06
N LYS A 262 20.64 29.69 5.05
CA LYS A 262 20.40 30.75 6.03
C LYS A 262 20.59 32.14 5.42
N PRO A 263 19.93 33.19 5.97
CA PRO A 263 20.06 34.57 5.52
C PRO A 263 21.50 35.11 5.56
N ASP A 264 22.35 34.53 6.41
CA ASP A 264 23.77 34.90 6.54
C ASP A 264 24.68 34.20 5.50
N GLY A 265 24.10 33.50 4.51
CA GLY A 265 24.80 32.80 3.45
C GLY A 265 25.36 31.43 3.85
N LYS A 266 25.16 30.99 5.10
CA LYS A 266 25.61 29.67 5.56
C LYS A 266 24.57 28.59 5.25
N GLY A 267 25.03 27.37 4.96
CA GLY A 267 24.16 26.21 4.98
C GLY A 267 23.66 25.92 6.40
N ALA A 268 22.50 25.29 6.54
CA ALA A 268 21.95 24.87 7.84
C ALA A 268 22.82 23.81 8.58
N GLY A 269 23.91 23.37 7.97
CA GLY A 269 24.78 22.30 8.44
C GLY A 269 24.36 20.95 7.86
N PRO A 270 25.10 19.87 8.18
CA PRO A 270 24.65 18.54 7.83
C PRO A 270 23.31 18.28 8.52
N ILE A 271 22.32 17.83 7.75
CA ILE A 271 21.09 17.25 8.31
C ILE A 271 21.58 16.05 9.12
N LYS A 272 21.56 16.16 10.45
CA LYS A 272 21.98 15.06 11.32
C LYS A 272 21.06 13.88 11.01
N ALA A 273 21.67 12.83 10.46
CA ALA A 273 21.02 11.56 10.18
C ALA A 273 20.44 10.98 11.47
#